data_AF-A0A0P9PS75-F1
#
_entry.id   AF-A0A0P9PS75-F1
#
_cell.length_a   1.000
_cell.length_b   1.000
_cell.length_c   1.000
_cell.angle_alpha   90.00
_cell.angle_beta   90.00
_cell.angle_gamma   90.00
#
_symmetry.space_group_name_H-M   'P 1'
#
loop_
_entity.id
_entity.type
_entity.pdbx_description
1 polymer ?
#
loop_
_entity_poly.entity_id
_entity_poly.type
_entity_poly.pdbx_seq_one_letter_code
_entity_poly.pdbx_strand_id
1 'polypeptide(L)' 'SLSIGHSSAGDYLCRFAASGLQWPIDISDAELNRRLFPPAAPVPTDQRPMPDWAWVHAELRRPGVTLALLWQEYRLA' A
#
# COMPACT_ATOMS: atom_id res chain seq x y z
N SER A 1 -19.41 -24.02 1.83
CA SER A 1 -18.85 -22.65 1.92
C SER A 1 -17.40 -22.67 1.46
N LEU A 2 -16.93 -21.63 0.77
CA LEU A 2 -15.59 -21.59 0.12
C LEU A 2 -14.42 -21.30 1.09
N SER A 3 -14.60 -21.43 2.41
CA SER A 3 -13.56 -21.18 3.44
C SER A 3 -12.80 -19.86 3.32
N ILE A 4 -13.43 -18.82 2.77
CA ILE A 4 -12.89 -17.46 2.66
C ILE A 4 -13.70 -16.50 3.54
N GLY A 5 -13.00 -15.53 4.16
CA GLY A 5 -13.65 -14.46 4.91
C GLY A 5 -14.41 -13.49 4.00
N HIS A 6 -15.49 -12.91 4.49
CA HIS A 6 -16.32 -11.96 3.73
C HIS A 6 -15.51 -10.73 3.28
N SER A 7 -14.62 -10.22 4.14
CA SER A 7 -13.72 -9.11 3.80
C SER A 7 -12.80 -9.46 2.63
N SER A 8 -12.17 -10.64 2.67
CA SER A 8 -11.30 -11.13 1.61
C SER A 8 -12.04 -11.26 0.29
N ALA A 9 -13.26 -11.81 0.29
CA ALA A 9 -14.09 -11.87 -0.92
C ALA A 9 -14.41 -10.47 -1.46
N GLY A 10 -14.76 -9.52 -0.58
CA GLY A 10 -15.01 -8.13 -0.93
C GLY A 10 -13.79 -7.44 -1.55
N ASP A 11 -12.60 -7.61 -0.97
CA ASP A 11 -11.36 -7.04 -1.47
C ASP A 11 -11.04 -7.51 -2.89
N TYR A 12 -11.26 -8.80 -3.19
CA TYR A 12 -11.06 -9.35 -4.52
C TYR A 12 -12.04 -8.76 -5.54
N LEU A 13 -13.33 -8.60 -5.16
CA LEU A 13 -14.32 -7.97 -6.02
C LEU A 13 -13.98 -6.50 -6.30
N CYS A 14 -13.55 -5.75 -5.28
CA CYS A 14 -13.11 -4.37 -5.43
C CYS A 14 -11.90 -4.26 -6.38
N ARG A 15 -10.91 -5.14 -6.23
CA ARG A 15 -9.74 -5.19 -7.14
C ARG A 15 -10.15 -5.54 -8.56
N PHE A 16 -11.07 -6.49 -8.73
CA PHE A 16 -11.57 -6.86 -10.06
C PHE A 16 -12.27 -5.68 -10.74
N ALA A 17 -13.14 -4.97 -10.02
CA ALA A 17 -13.77 -3.75 -10.53
C ALA A 17 -12.73 -2.67 -10.89
N ALA A 18 -11.72 -2.46 -10.05
CA ALA A 18 -10.65 -1.48 -10.29
C ALA A 18 -9.75 -1.84 -11.49
N SER A 19 -9.63 -3.13 -11.83
CA SER A 19 -8.83 -3.60 -12.96
C SER A 19 -9.43 -3.29 -14.33
N GLY A 20 -10.71 -2.89 -14.38
CA GLY A 20 -11.44 -2.62 -15.62
C GLY A 20 -11.74 -3.87 -16.47
N LEU A 21 -11.49 -5.07 -15.94
CA LEU A 21 -11.82 -6.33 -16.60
C LEU A 21 -13.34 -6.59 -16.56
N GLN A 22 -13.88 -7.16 -17.63
CA GLN A 22 -15.29 -7.53 -17.72
C GLN A 22 -15.44 -9.05 -17.76
N TRP A 23 -16.20 -9.60 -16.83
CA TRP A 23 -16.52 -11.04 -16.84
C TRP A 23 -17.52 -11.36 -17.96
N PRO A 24 -17.40 -12.49 -18.69
CA PRO A 24 -16.31 -13.46 -18.64
C PRO A 24 -15.05 -13.00 -19.39
N ILE A 25 -13.89 -13.37 -18.86
CA ILE A 25 -12.57 -13.10 -19.44
C ILE A 25 -11.88 -14.40 -19.83
N ASP A 26 -11.17 -14.38 -20.95
CA ASP A 26 -10.32 -15.49 -21.40
C ASP A 26 -8.85 -15.14 -21.18
N ILE A 27 -8.41 -15.22 -19.92
CA ILE A 27 -7.03 -15.02 -19.52
C ILE A 27 -6.60 -16.11 -18.54
N SER A 28 -5.30 -16.36 -18.46
CA SER A 28 -4.77 -17.31 -17.46
C SER A 28 -4.88 -16.75 -16.04
N ASP A 29 -4.95 -17.64 -15.06
CA ASP A 29 -4.93 -17.27 -13.63
C ASP A 29 -3.73 -16.40 -13.27
N ALA A 30 -2.58 -16.64 -13.91
CA ALA A 30 -1.36 -15.86 -13.70
C ALA A 30 -1.48 -14.41 -14.24
N GLU A 31 -2.11 -14.23 -15.41
CA GLU A 31 -2.43 -12.90 -15.95
C GLU A 31 -3.43 -12.18 -15.04
N LEU A 32 -4.48 -12.87 -14.62
CA LEU A 32 -5.48 -12.32 -13.71
C LEU A 32 -4.83 -11.84 -12.41
N ASN A 33 -3.98 -12.66 -11.79
CA ASN A 33 -3.27 -12.29 -10.56
C ASN A 33 -2.44 -11.03 -10.76
N ARG A 34 -1.66 -10.94 -11.83
CA ARG A 34 -0.84 -9.76 -12.11
C ARG A 34 -1.66 -8.49 -12.30
N ARG A 35 -2.87 -8.58 -12.86
CA ARG A 35 -3.76 -7.42 -13.02
C ARG A 35 -4.47 -7.01 -11.73
N LEU A 36 -4.83 -7.97 -10.88
CA LEU A 36 -5.47 -7.69 -9.58
C LEU A 36 -4.47 -7.22 -8.50
N PHE A 37 -3.20 -7.59 -8.66
CA PHE A 37 -2.10 -7.28 -7.77
C PHE A 37 -0.93 -6.64 -8.54
N PRO A 38 -1.12 -5.44 -9.12
CA PRO A 38 0.00 -4.74 -9.74
C PRO A 38 1.05 -4.44 -8.67
N PRO A 39 2.36 -4.52 -9.00
CA PRO A 39 3.39 -4.08 -8.09
C PRO A 39 3.12 -2.63 -7.70
N ALA A 40 3.31 -2.30 -6.42
CA ALA A 40 3.24 -0.92 -5.97
C ALA A 40 4.14 -0.08 -6.89
N ALA A 41 3.63 1.06 -7.36
CA ALA A 41 4.40 1.95 -8.22
C ALA A 41 5.78 2.16 -7.57
N PRO A 42 6.89 1.91 -8.28
CA PRO A 42 8.21 2.15 -7.73
C PRO A 42 8.30 3.66 -7.49
N VAL A 43 8.07 4.09 -6.25
CA VAL A 43 8.42 5.44 -5.82
C VAL A 43 9.93 5.48 -5.92
N PRO A 44 10.53 6.29 -6.82
CA PRO A 44 11.97 6.32 -6.97
C PRO A 44 12.59 6.65 -5.61
N THR A 45 13.47 5.80 -5.11
CA THR A 45 14.17 6.01 -3.83
C THR A 45 14.82 7.39 -3.77
N ASP A 46 15.32 7.89 -4.90
CA ASP A 46 15.97 9.19 -5.03
C ASP A 46 15.01 10.39 -4.87
N GLN A 47 13.69 10.16 -4.94
CA GLN A 47 12.67 11.18 -4.68
C GLN A 47 12.14 11.13 -3.25
N ARG A 48 12.61 10.19 -2.41
CA ARG A 48 12.25 10.15 -0.99
C ARG A 48 13.28 11.00 -0.23
N PRO A 49 12.98 12.27 0.12
CA PRO A 49 13.94 13.11 0.83
C PRO A 49 14.29 12.43 2.16
N MET A 50 15.54 12.03 2.40
CA MET A 50 15.87 11.41 3.68
C MET A 50 15.56 12.39 4.82
N PRO A 51 14.88 11.96 5.89
CA PRO A 51 14.69 12.81 7.05
C PRO A 51 16.05 13.13 7.68
N ASP A 52 16.19 14.33 8.22
CA ASP A 52 17.33 14.66 9.07
C ASP A 52 17.24 13.79 10.34
N TRP A 53 18.12 12.79 10.43
CA TRP A 53 18.15 11.87 11.56
C TRP A 53 18.51 12.55 12.88
N ALA A 54 19.34 13.60 12.85
CA ALA A 54 19.66 14.34 14.06
C ALA A 54 18.40 15.05 14.60
N TRP A 55 17.60 15.62 13.70
CA TRP A 55 16.30 16.20 14.05
C TRP A 55 15.31 15.15 14.56
N VAL A 56 15.16 14.01 13.88
CA VAL A 56 14.28 12.90 14.32
C VAL A 56 14.67 12.42 15.72
N HIS A 57 15.97 12.23 15.98
CA HIS A 57 16.47 11.81 17.29
C HIS A 57 16.22 12.86 18.38
N ALA A 58 16.31 14.16 18.06
CA ALA A 58 15.99 15.23 18.99
C ALA A 58 14.49 15.26 19.32
N GLU A 59 13.63 15.13 18.30
CA GLU A 59 12.17 15.20 18.44
C GLU A 59 11.62 14.00 19.24
N LEU A 60 12.18 12.80 19.03
CA LEU A 60 11.83 11.59 19.80
C LEU A 60 12.16 11.68 21.30
N ARG A 61 13.00 12.63 21.73
CA ARG A 61 13.29 12.84 23.16
C ARG A 61 12.20 13.65 23.87
N ARG A 62 11.28 14.25 23.13
CA ARG A 62 10.17 15.04 23.69
C ARG A 62 9.06 14.11 24.19
N PRO A 63 8.43 14.43 25.33
CA PRO A 63 7.33 13.63 25.84
C PRO A 63 6.16 13.63 24.84
N GLY A 64 5.65 12.44 24.53
CA GLY A 64 4.50 12.26 23.63
C GLY A 64 4.83 12.17 22.13
N VAL A 65 6.10 12.35 21.73
CA VAL A 65 6.51 12.14 20.33
C VAL A 65 6.76 10.66 20.10
N THR A 66 6.24 10.14 18.98
CA THR A 66 6.49 8.75 18.54
C THR A 66 7.00 8.73 17.12
N LEU A 67 7.72 7.66 16.75
CA LEU A 67 8.18 7.47 15.38
C LEU A 67 7.01 7.38 14.39
N ALA A 68 5.86 6.84 14.82
CA ALA A 68 4.65 6.80 14.01
C ALA A 68 4.11 8.20 13.68
N LEU A 69 4.14 9.12 14.66
CA LEU A 69 3.76 10.52 14.46
C LEU A 69 4.71 11.22 13.47
N LEU A 70 6.03 11.08 13.68
CA LEU A 70 7.02 11.67 12.76
C LEU A 70 6.92 11.11 11.34
N TRP A 71 6.63 9.81 11.21
CA TRP A 71 6.38 9.17 9.93
C TRP A 71 5.11 9.69 9.23
N GLN A 72 4.07 9.97 9.99
CA GLN A 72 2.83 10.54 9.44
C GLN A 72 3.08 11.93 8.87
N GLU A 73 3.76 12.81 9.61
CA GLU A 73 4.14 14.15 9.13
C GLU A 73 5.03 14.07 7.87
N TYR A 74 6.03 13.18 7.90
CA TYR A 74 6.93 12.96 6.77
C TYR A 74 6.22 12.47 5.50
N ARG A 75 5.17 11.66 5.63
CA ARG A 75 4.39 11.16 4.48
C ARG A 75 3.42 12.20 3.89
N LEU A 76 3.06 13.22 4.67
CA LEU A 76 2.12 14.27 4.28
C LEU A 76 2.82 15.50 3.70
N ALA A 77 4.11 15.68 4.00
CA ALA A 77 5.01 16.68 3.43
C ALA A 77 5.44 16.33 2.00
#